data_AF-A0A9X1VGF8-F1
#
_entry.id   AF-A0A9X1VGF8-F1
#
_cell.length_a   1.000
_cell.length_b   1.000
_cell.length_c   1.000
_cell.angle_alpha   90.00
_cell.angle_beta   90.00
_cell.angle_gamma   90.00
#
_symmetry.space_group_name_H-M   'P 1'
#
loop_
_entity.id
_entity.type
_entity.pdbx_description
1 polymer ?
#
loop_
_entity_poly.entity_id
_entity_poly.type
_entity_poly.pdbx_seq_one_letter_code
_entity_poly.pdbx_strand_id
1 'polypeptide(L)'
;MKKTLLSLLMLALMLAAGTASGWGFFGHRTITQIAVYDLPASLQAFYYRNMPELVRLSTAPDERRNSDPNEAPKHYIDMDHYSEEDPFGKVPRQYDQATSKYTADTLKKYGTVPWVVIEMKDSLTEAFRNRDTTNIIRYSAELSHYVGDAFVPLHTTINYDGQLTDQKGLHSLWESQLPERFITTYNLASEPAKYIKNPLDAIWTVLGQSYGFLGETFDRALKIEKTMKPEVRYTFSHRYGKTSRRFSDAFADQYDKAVGGMVDYRLRSAPNLVSSLWLTAWQDAGKPDLNALMHPNKPTKDEREKLATELAAWKKGTIAQDQLLLAQQKMKKVETVETIKSARDMGDNSAPADNADKPTPAAADEDAPGFDKVKVKTKSRTGTQKTKEKTDE
;
A
#
# COMPACT_ATOMS: atom_id res chain seq x y z
N MET A 1 -9.74 -14.22 -43.72
CA MET A 1 -10.65 -14.37 -42.55
C MET A 1 -9.92 -14.73 -41.26
N LYS A 2 -9.08 -15.78 -41.21
CA LYS A 2 -8.36 -16.16 -39.97
C LYS A 2 -7.33 -15.13 -39.48
N LYS A 3 -6.60 -14.47 -40.40
CA LYS A 3 -5.61 -13.43 -40.05
C LYS A 3 -6.26 -12.13 -39.56
N THR A 4 -7.39 -11.73 -40.13
CA THR A 4 -8.18 -10.57 -39.69
C THR A 4 -8.85 -10.80 -38.34
N LEU A 5 -9.28 -12.04 -38.04
CA LEU A 5 -9.81 -12.41 -36.72
C LEU A 5 -8.73 -12.36 -35.64
N LEU A 6 -7.50 -12.80 -35.96
CA LEU A 6 -6.37 -12.80 -35.01
C LEU A 6 -5.91 -11.37 -34.69
N SER A 7 -5.90 -10.47 -35.68
CA SER A 7 -5.58 -9.04 -35.47
C SER A 7 -6.66 -8.32 -34.66
N LEU A 8 -7.94 -8.64 -34.86
CA LEU A 8 -9.04 -8.11 -34.05
C LEU A 8 -9.00 -8.65 -32.61
N LEU A 9 -8.59 -9.91 -32.43
CA LEU A 9 -8.43 -10.52 -31.11
C LEU A 9 -7.23 -9.93 -30.35
N MET A 10 -6.09 -9.69 -31.02
CA MET A 10 -4.94 -8.99 -30.41
C MET A 10 -5.26 -7.53 -30.08
N LEU A 11 -6.02 -6.83 -30.93
CA LEU A 11 -6.45 -5.45 -30.67
C LEU A 11 -7.44 -5.40 -29.49
N ALA A 12 -8.34 -6.38 -29.36
CA ALA A 12 -9.23 -6.53 -28.21
C ALA A 12 -8.49 -6.90 -26.91
N LEU A 13 -7.42 -7.69 -26.98
CA LEU A 13 -6.55 -8.00 -25.83
C LEU A 13 -5.71 -6.79 -25.38
N MET A 14 -5.28 -5.93 -26.32
CA MET A 14 -4.58 -4.68 -25.98
C MET A 14 -5.53 -3.59 -25.45
N LEU A 15 -6.80 -3.60 -25.85
CA LEU A 15 -7.84 -2.73 -25.28
C LEU A 15 -8.36 -3.22 -23.90
N ALA A 16 -8.09 -4.47 -23.53
CA ALA A 16 -8.45 -5.04 -22.22
C ALA A 16 -7.37 -4.83 -21.13
N ALA A 17 -6.18 -4.36 -21.51
CA ALA A 17 -5.12 -3.97 -20.57
C ALA A 17 -5.35 -2.53 -20.08
N GLY A 18 -6.39 -2.31 -19.30
CA GLY A 18 -6.66 -1.00 -18.73
C GLY A 18 -7.73 -1.04 -17.65
N THR A 19 -7.41 -0.37 -16.53
CA THR A 19 -8.25 -0.12 -15.34
C THR A 19 -8.19 -1.18 -14.24
N ALA A 20 -7.02 -1.46 -13.66
CA ALA A 20 -6.98 -1.90 -12.27
C ALA A 20 -7.68 -0.85 -11.40
N SER A 21 -8.99 -0.95 -11.24
CA SER A 21 -9.71 -0.29 -10.16
C SER A 21 -9.47 -1.17 -8.94
N GLY A 22 -8.36 -0.92 -8.26
CA GLY A 22 -8.14 -1.39 -6.89
C GLY A 22 -9.06 -0.58 -6.01
N TRP A 23 -10.05 -1.21 -5.39
CA TRP A 23 -11.03 -0.48 -4.59
C TRP A 23 -10.37 0.07 -3.29
N GLY A 24 -9.22 -0.50 -2.88
CA GLY A 24 -8.36 0.10 -1.83
C GLY A 24 -7.71 1.42 -2.25
N PHE A 25 -7.63 1.72 -3.55
CA PHE A 25 -7.03 2.97 -4.04
C PHE A 25 -7.85 4.20 -3.65
N PHE A 26 -9.17 4.05 -3.47
CA PHE A 26 -10.03 5.16 -3.11
C PHE A 26 -9.62 5.78 -1.77
N GLY A 27 -9.31 4.94 -0.78
CA GLY A 27 -8.84 5.35 0.54
C GLY A 27 -7.54 6.17 0.47
N HIS A 28 -6.48 5.60 -0.11
CA HIS A 28 -5.17 6.28 -0.21
C HIS A 28 -5.24 7.60 -1.00
N ARG A 29 -6.00 7.62 -2.10
CA ARG A 29 -6.21 8.83 -2.91
C ARG A 29 -6.90 9.92 -2.08
N THR A 30 -7.92 9.54 -1.32
CA THR A 30 -8.65 10.46 -0.43
C THR A 30 -7.72 10.98 0.68
N ILE A 31 -7.02 10.10 1.39
CA ILE A 31 -6.10 10.47 2.48
C ILE A 31 -5.06 11.48 1.99
N THR A 32 -4.45 11.19 0.83
CA THR A 32 -3.40 12.03 0.24
C THR A 32 -3.91 13.42 -0.12
N GLN A 33 -5.12 13.52 -0.70
CA GLN A 33 -5.73 14.81 -1.00
C GLN A 33 -6.02 15.60 0.27
N ILE A 34 -6.66 14.98 1.27
CA ILE A 34 -7.01 15.65 2.52
C ILE A 34 -5.75 16.15 3.26
N ALA A 35 -4.65 15.38 3.22
CA ALA A 35 -3.40 15.75 3.86
C ALA A 35 -2.82 17.07 3.31
N VAL A 36 -3.10 17.44 2.06
CA VAL A 36 -2.68 18.74 1.51
C VAL A 36 -3.41 19.91 2.16
N TYR A 37 -4.67 19.71 2.57
CA TYR A 37 -5.47 20.76 3.22
C TYR A 37 -5.00 21.05 4.64
N ASP A 38 -4.44 20.06 5.33
CA ASP A 38 -3.88 20.18 6.68
C ASP A 38 -2.54 20.96 6.73
N LEU A 39 -1.88 21.13 5.58
CA LEU A 39 -0.57 21.76 5.51
C LEU A 39 -0.62 23.27 5.80
N PRO A 40 0.42 23.83 6.44
CA PRO A 40 0.55 25.27 6.60
C PRO A 40 0.80 25.96 5.26
N ALA A 41 0.52 27.27 5.20
CA ALA A 41 0.64 28.08 3.99
C ALA A 41 2.02 28.02 3.31
N SER A 42 3.10 27.78 4.06
CA SER A 42 4.46 27.65 3.53
C SER A 42 4.69 26.41 2.66
N LEU A 43 3.84 25.37 2.79
CA LEU A 43 3.92 24.15 1.98
C LEU A 43 2.71 24.00 1.05
N GLN A 44 1.54 24.48 1.47
CA GLN A 44 0.26 24.18 0.84
C GLN A 44 0.22 24.54 -0.65
N ALA A 45 0.84 25.65 -1.07
CA ALA A 45 0.90 26.05 -2.47
C ALA A 45 1.59 25.02 -3.37
N PHE A 46 2.78 24.53 -2.95
CA PHE A 46 3.54 23.52 -3.68
C PHE A 46 2.78 22.19 -3.74
N TYR A 47 2.24 21.74 -2.61
CA TYR A 47 1.53 20.48 -2.54
C TYR A 47 0.20 20.51 -3.31
N TYR A 48 -0.54 21.62 -3.24
CA TYR A 48 -1.79 21.77 -3.98
C TYR A 48 -1.57 21.73 -5.49
N ARG A 49 -0.55 22.43 -6.00
CA ARG A 49 -0.21 22.38 -7.42
C ARG A 49 0.11 20.96 -7.91
N ASN A 50 0.80 20.18 -7.08
CA ASN A 50 1.21 18.82 -7.41
C ASN A 50 0.20 17.75 -6.93
N MET A 51 -0.96 18.17 -6.40
CA MET A 51 -1.96 17.27 -5.82
C MET A 51 -2.43 16.17 -6.79
N PRO A 52 -2.68 16.42 -8.09
CA PRO A 52 -3.06 15.35 -9.00
C PRO A 52 -2.02 14.23 -9.08
N GLU A 53 -0.73 14.58 -9.09
CA GLU A 53 0.37 13.61 -9.17
C GLU A 53 0.59 12.91 -7.83
N LEU A 54 0.48 13.63 -6.70
CA LEU A 54 0.50 13.04 -5.36
C LEU A 54 -0.59 11.98 -5.22
N VAL A 55 -1.83 12.31 -5.60
CA VAL A 55 -2.96 11.39 -5.53
C VAL A 55 -2.75 10.20 -6.47
N ARG A 56 -2.22 10.40 -7.68
CA ARG A 56 -1.92 9.30 -8.61
C ARG A 56 -0.84 8.36 -8.04
N LEU A 57 0.23 8.91 -7.47
CA LEU A 57 1.34 8.12 -6.92
C LEU A 57 1.01 7.47 -5.58
N SER A 58 -0.05 7.90 -4.90
CA SER A 58 -0.46 7.31 -3.61
C SER A 58 -0.89 5.85 -3.69
N THR A 59 -1.06 5.29 -4.89
CA THR A 59 -1.37 3.86 -5.12
C THR A 59 -0.18 3.09 -5.69
N ALA A 60 0.93 3.78 -5.98
CA ALA A 60 2.10 3.19 -6.63
C ALA A 60 2.74 2.05 -5.81
N PRO A 61 2.81 2.09 -4.46
CA PRO A 61 3.34 0.95 -3.70
C PRO A 61 2.53 -0.34 -3.92
N ASP A 62 1.20 -0.22 -3.96
CA ASP A 62 0.31 -1.35 -4.20
C ASP A 62 0.47 -1.93 -5.61
N GLU A 63 0.60 -1.04 -6.60
CA GLU A 63 0.87 -1.42 -7.99
C GLU A 63 2.22 -2.13 -8.13
N ARG A 64 3.24 -1.68 -7.37
CA ARG A 64 4.61 -2.21 -7.38
C ARG A 64 4.69 -3.65 -6.91
N ARG A 65 3.73 -4.14 -6.12
CA ARG A 65 3.67 -5.55 -5.69
C ARG A 65 3.64 -6.55 -6.85
N ASN A 66 3.21 -6.12 -8.03
CA ASN A 66 3.18 -6.98 -9.22
C ASN A 66 4.57 -7.17 -9.86
N SER A 67 5.56 -6.33 -9.52
CA SER A 67 6.90 -6.32 -10.11
C SER A 67 8.03 -6.43 -9.10
N ASP A 68 7.82 -6.01 -7.84
CA ASP A 68 8.77 -6.16 -6.75
C ASP A 68 8.25 -7.18 -5.72
N PRO A 69 8.86 -8.38 -5.62
CA PRO A 69 8.45 -9.39 -4.65
C PRO A 69 8.71 -8.98 -3.19
N ASN A 70 9.48 -7.92 -2.96
CA ASN A 70 9.78 -7.41 -1.61
C ASN A 70 8.83 -6.30 -1.16
N GLU A 71 7.89 -5.88 -2.01
CA GLU A 71 7.00 -4.77 -1.69
C GLU A 71 5.90 -5.18 -0.72
N ALA A 72 5.30 -6.37 -0.89
CA ALA A 72 4.11 -6.76 -0.13
C ALA A 72 4.30 -6.66 1.41
N PRO A 73 5.42 -7.10 2.02
CA PRO A 73 5.66 -6.93 3.45
C PRO A 73 5.67 -5.49 3.97
N LYS A 74 5.86 -4.49 3.11
CA LYS A 74 5.98 -3.10 3.53
C LYS A 74 4.64 -2.47 3.94
N HIS A 75 3.53 -3.16 3.64
CA HIS A 75 2.16 -2.66 3.77
C HIS A 75 1.51 -3.02 5.10
N TYR A 76 2.12 -3.88 5.92
CA TYR A 76 1.48 -4.37 7.15
C TYR A 76 2.51 -4.65 8.25
N ILE A 77 2.01 -5.00 9.44
CA ILE A 77 2.77 -5.68 10.48
C ILE A 77 1.84 -6.57 11.30
N ASP A 78 1.97 -7.89 11.17
CA ASP A 78 1.10 -8.87 11.83
C ASP A 78 1.47 -8.97 13.31
N MET A 79 0.94 -8.06 14.12
CA MET A 79 1.33 -7.91 15.53
C MET A 79 1.00 -9.16 16.35
N ASP A 80 -0.14 -9.79 16.07
CA ASP A 80 -0.61 -11.02 16.71
C ASP A 80 0.28 -12.25 16.46
N HIS A 81 1.15 -12.21 15.44
CA HIS A 81 2.18 -13.23 15.26
C HIS A 81 3.19 -13.25 16.42
N TYR A 82 3.56 -12.08 16.94
CA TYR A 82 4.65 -11.95 17.89
C TYR A 82 4.23 -12.22 19.33
N SER A 83 2.95 -12.05 19.65
CA SER A 83 2.34 -12.42 20.92
C SER A 83 0.82 -12.30 20.85
N GLU A 84 0.11 -13.30 21.38
CA GLU A 84 -1.34 -13.22 21.55
C GLU A 84 -1.74 -12.25 22.69
N GLU A 85 -0.94 -12.17 23.76
CA GLU A 85 -1.26 -11.40 24.97
C GLU A 85 -0.75 -9.95 24.95
N ASP A 86 0.52 -9.74 24.56
CA ASP A 86 1.17 -8.42 24.63
C ASP A 86 2.10 -8.17 23.44
N PRO A 87 1.56 -8.06 22.20
CA PRO A 87 2.41 -7.89 21.03
C PRO A 87 3.21 -6.58 21.05
N PHE A 88 2.66 -5.50 21.61
CA PHE A 88 3.32 -4.19 21.68
C PHE A 88 4.40 -4.08 22.77
N GLY A 89 4.36 -4.91 23.82
CA GLY A 89 5.46 -5.07 24.77
C GLY A 89 6.53 -6.06 24.30
N LYS A 90 6.20 -6.98 23.38
CA LYS A 90 7.16 -7.96 22.86
C LYS A 90 7.94 -7.49 21.64
N VAL A 91 7.35 -6.72 20.73
CA VAL A 91 8.06 -6.23 19.54
C VAL A 91 8.85 -4.96 19.87
N PRO A 92 10.20 -4.98 19.77
CA PRO A 92 10.98 -3.76 19.94
C PRO A 92 10.61 -2.73 18.86
N ARG A 93 10.45 -1.47 19.26
CA ARG A 93 10.09 -0.40 18.32
C ARG A 93 11.20 -0.08 17.33
N GLN A 94 12.45 -0.16 17.79
CA GLN A 94 13.63 0.10 16.97
C GLN A 94 13.94 -1.09 16.07
N TYR A 95 14.18 -0.83 14.77
CA TYR A 95 14.40 -1.89 13.79
C TYR A 95 15.60 -2.78 14.13
N ASP A 96 16.73 -2.20 14.54
CA ASP A 96 17.94 -2.97 14.90
C ASP A 96 17.70 -3.89 16.11
N GLN A 97 16.86 -3.47 17.05
CA GLN A 97 16.49 -4.30 18.20
C GLN A 97 15.48 -5.38 17.80
N ALA A 98 14.52 -5.06 16.94
CA ALA A 98 13.56 -6.01 16.42
C ALA A 98 14.23 -7.10 15.58
N THR A 99 15.16 -6.72 14.71
CA THR A 99 15.96 -7.65 13.89
C THR A 99 16.89 -8.50 14.74
N SER A 100 17.51 -7.92 15.78
CA SER A 100 18.32 -8.70 16.73
C SER A 100 17.49 -9.77 17.47
N LYS A 101 16.22 -9.49 17.73
CA LYS A 101 15.32 -10.41 18.46
C LYS A 101 14.65 -11.45 17.55
N TYR A 102 14.20 -11.06 16.36
CA TYR A 102 13.35 -11.88 15.51
C TYR A 102 13.98 -12.27 14.16
N THR A 103 15.14 -11.70 13.79
CA THR A 103 15.76 -11.73 12.45
C THR A 103 15.03 -10.90 11.40
N ALA A 104 15.77 -10.42 10.39
CA ALA A 104 15.19 -9.64 9.29
C ALA A 104 14.20 -10.44 8.45
N ASP A 105 14.43 -11.74 8.24
CA ASP A 105 13.54 -12.59 7.45
C ASP A 105 12.17 -12.77 8.12
N THR A 106 12.13 -12.91 9.45
CA THR A 106 10.86 -12.96 10.19
C THR A 106 10.12 -11.62 10.10
N LEU A 107 10.80 -10.49 10.33
CA LEU A 107 10.15 -9.18 10.22
C LEU A 107 9.61 -8.95 8.80
N LYS A 108 10.38 -9.33 7.77
CA LYS A 108 9.92 -9.27 6.39
C LYS A 108 8.74 -10.22 6.11
N LYS A 109 8.66 -11.38 6.76
CA LYS A 109 7.53 -12.29 6.58
C LYS A 109 6.25 -11.77 7.23
N TYR A 110 6.36 -11.11 8.38
CA TYR A 110 5.24 -10.65 9.19
C TYR A 110 5.08 -9.12 9.18
N GLY A 111 5.64 -8.47 8.17
CA GLY A 111 5.41 -7.07 7.87
C GLY A 111 6.34 -6.06 8.54
N THR A 112 6.63 -4.97 7.82
CA THR A 112 7.62 -3.96 8.18
C THR A 112 7.12 -2.51 8.12
N VAL A 113 5.80 -2.29 7.98
CA VAL A 113 5.22 -0.96 7.76
C VAL A 113 5.69 0.15 8.73
N PRO A 114 5.86 -0.05 10.07
CA PRO A 114 6.32 1.03 10.95
C PRO A 114 7.69 1.57 10.55
N TRP A 115 8.60 0.70 10.11
CA TRP A 115 9.95 1.09 9.75
C TRP A 115 10.02 1.69 8.35
N VAL A 116 9.22 1.17 7.41
CA VAL A 116 9.09 1.73 6.06
C VAL A 116 8.58 3.17 6.10
N VAL A 117 7.64 3.50 7.01
CA VAL A 117 7.17 4.87 7.22
C VAL A 117 8.33 5.80 7.62
N ILE A 118 9.25 5.34 8.47
CA ILE A 118 10.42 6.14 8.88
C ILE A 118 11.41 6.28 7.72
N GLU A 119 11.70 5.20 7.00
CA GLU A 119 12.57 5.21 5.82
C GLU A 119 12.04 6.19 4.75
N MET A 120 10.73 6.19 4.48
CA MET A 120 10.10 7.10 3.53
C MET A 120 10.14 8.56 4.01
N LYS A 121 9.90 8.80 5.30
CA LYS A 121 10.03 10.15 5.88
C LYS A 121 11.47 10.67 5.77
N ASP A 122 12.47 9.83 6.02
CA ASP A 122 13.87 10.24 5.95
C ASP A 122 14.31 10.45 4.49
N SER A 123 13.83 9.61 3.57
CA SER A 123 14.01 9.80 2.12
C SER A 123 13.38 11.12 1.63
N LEU A 124 12.18 11.46 2.13
CA LEU A 124 11.53 12.73 1.85
C LEU A 124 12.33 13.91 2.44
N THR A 125 12.90 13.75 3.63
CA THR A 125 13.76 14.77 4.26
C THR A 125 14.97 15.06 3.37
N GLU A 126 15.61 14.02 2.83
CA GLU A 126 16.75 14.18 1.92
C GLU A 126 16.34 14.79 0.58
N ALA A 127 15.18 14.42 0.03
CA ALA A 127 14.65 15.03 -1.18
C ALA A 127 14.39 16.54 -1.00
N PHE A 128 13.88 16.96 0.15
CA PHE A 128 13.73 18.38 0.49
C PHE A 128 15.09 19.08 0.58
N ARG A 129 16.07 18.47 1.25
CA ARG A 129 17.43 19.03 1.40
C ARG A 129 18.08 19.28 0.04
N ASN A 130 17.90 18.33 -0.87
CA ASN A 130 18.42 18.39 -2.25
C ASN A 130 17.55 19.20 -3.21
N ARG A 131 16.39 19.69 -2.77
CA ARG A 131 15.42 20.43 -3.60
C ARG A 131 14.97 19.63 -4.83
N ASP A 132 14.90 18.30 -4.69
CA ASP A 132 14.50 17.38 -5.75
C ASP A 132 12.97 17.29 -5.80
N THR A 133 12.35 18.14 -6.61
CA THR A 133 10.89 18.21 -6.76
C THR A 133 10.28 16.86 -7.12
N THR A 134 10.92 16.07 -7.99
CA THR A 134 10.41 14.77 -8.42
C THR A 134 10.34 13.81 -7.24
N ASN A 135 11.41 13.71 -6.46
CA ASN A 135 11.44 12.82 -5.29
C ASN A 135 10.64 13.37 -4.10
N ILE A 136 10.51 14.69 -3.94
CA ILE A 136 9.60 15.27 -2.94
C ILE A 136 8.17 14.78 -3.20
N ILE A 137 7.70 14.87 -4.44
CA ILE A 137 6.35 14.43 -4.81
C ILE A 137 6.20 12.92 -4.62
N ARG A 138 7.15 12.14 -5.16
CA ARG A 138 7.12 10.67 -5.06
C ARG A 138 7.13 10.18 -3.61
N TYR A 139 8.11 10.59 -2.80
CA TYR A 139 8.20 10.13 -1.42
C TYR A 139 7.07 10.67 -0.56
N SER A 140 6.52 11.86 -0.85
CA SER A 140 5.31 12.33 -0.15
C SER A 140 4.12 11.40 -0.42
N ALA A 141 3.92 10.99 -1.67
CA ALA A 141 2.82 10.11 -2.06
C ALA A 141 2.99 8.68 -1.51
N GLU A 142 4.19 8.10 -1.63
CA GLU A 142 4.48 6.77 -1.11
C GLU A 142 4.43 6.75 0.43
N LEU A 143 4.91 7.79 1.11
CA LEU A 143 4.74 7.94 2.57
C LEU A 143 3.26 8.00 2.97
N SER A 144 2.43 8.74 2.21
CA SER A 144 0.98 8.79 2.45
C SER A 144 0.33 7.40 2.37
N HIS A 145 0.78 6.56 1.43
CA HIS A 145 0.31 5.20 1.27
C HIS A 145 0.56 4.35 2.53
N TYR A 146 1.83 4.21 2.92
CA TYR A 146 2.21 3.36 4.06
C TYR A 146 1.69 3.88 5.40
N VAL A 147 1.52 5.19 5.55
CA VAL A 147 0.81 5.74 6.72
C VAL A 147 -0.66 5.33 6.66
N GLY A 148 -1.31 5.43 5.50
CA GLY A 148 -2.69 4.99 5.30
C GLY A 148 -2.91 3.51 5.67
N ASP A 149 -2.00 2.63 5.26
CA ASP A 149 -1.97 1.21 5.61
C ASP A 149 -1.96 0.99 7.13
N ALA A 150 -1.09 1.71 7.84
CA ALA A 150 -1.01 1.63 9.29
C ALA A 150 -2.32 2.06 9.98
N PHE A 151 -3.22 2.79 9.31
CA PHE A 151 -4.55 3.14 9.81
C PHE A 151 -5.61 2.04 9.62
N VAL A 152 -5.32 0.99 8.84
CA VAL A 152 -6.19 -0.15 8.60
C VAL A 152 -6.01 -1.19 9.72
N PRO A 153 -7.04 -1.51 10.53
CA PRO A 153 -6.95 -2.54 11.57
C PRO A 153 -6.44 -3.88 11.02
N LEU A 154 -6.96 -4.30 9.87
CA LEU A 154 -6.66 -5.58 9.25
C LEU A 154 -5.22 -5.70 8.73
N HIS A 155 -4.46 -4.61 8.63
CA HIS A 155 -3.02 -4.63 8.33
C HIS A 155 -2.16 -4.87 9.57
N THR A 156 -2.78 -5.24 10.70
CA THR A 156 -2.08 -5.50 11.97
C THR A 156 -2.20 -6.94 12.47
N THR A 157 -2.71 -7.86 11.64
CA THR A 157 -3.09 -9.22 12.04
C THR A 157 -2.85 -10.25 10.95
N ILE A 158 -2.39 -11.45 11.33
CA ILE A 158 -2.33 -12.60 10.42
C ILE A 158 -3.72 -12.98 9.88
N ASN A 159 -4.82 -12.59 10.54
CA ASN A 159 -6.20 -12.80 10.09
C ASN A 159 -6.71 -11.66 9.18
N TYR A 160 -5.82 -11.03 8.40
CA TYR A 160 -6.08 -9.82 7.63
C TYR A 160 -7.34 -9.86 6.73
N ASP A 161 -7.71 -11.01 6.16
CA ASP A 161 -8.90 -11.15 5.32
C ASP A 161 -10.08 -11.82 6.04
N GLY A 162 -9.95 -12.12 7.34
CA GLY A 162 -10.90 -12.96 8.07
C GLY A 162 -10.78 -14.45 7.75
N GLN A 163 -9.68 -14.88 7.13
CA GLN A 163 -9.47 -16.25 6.65
C GLN A 163 -9.32 -17.30 7.76
N LEU A 164 -8.95 -16.89 8.97
CA LEU A 164 -8.84 -17.75 10.15
C LEU A 164 -10.15 -17.84 10.95
N THR A 165 -11.12 -16.96 10.65
CA THR A 165 -12.41 -16.88 11.34
C THR A 165 -13.63 -17.14 10.44
N ASP A 166 -13.40 -17.64 9.21
CA ASP A 166 -14.43 -17.87 8.17
C ASP A 166 -15.19 -16.58 7.74
N GLN A 167 -14.53 -15.44 7.88
CA GLN A 167 -15.06 -14.12 7.51
C GLN A 167 -14.36 -13.58 6.25
N LYS A 168 -13.96 -14.49 5.35
CA LYS A 168 -13.15 -14.15 4.18
C LYS A 168 -13.77 -13.02 3.34
N GLY A 169 -13.00 -11.96 3.08
CA GLY A 169 -13.40 -10.77 2.34
C GLY A 169 -13.54 -9.52 3.20
N LEU A 170 -13.26 -9.59 4.50
CA LEU A 170 -13.36 -8.45 5.41
C LEU A 170 -12.37 -7.34 5.07
N HIS A 171 -11.19 -7.69 4.55
CA HIS A 171 -10.19 -6.72 4.11
C HIS A 171 -10.78 -5.79 3.06
N SER A 172 -11.30 -6.38 1.98
CA SER A 172 -11.87 -5.61 0.87
C SER A 172 -13.15 -4.87 1.28
N LEU A 173 -13.94 -5.41 2.20
CA LEU A 173 -15.07 -4.68 2.77
C LEU A 173 -14.58 -3.39 3.45
N TRP A 174 -13.64 -3.52 4.39
CA TRP A 174 -13.19 -2.42 5.25
C TRP A 174 -12.44 -1.34 4.46
N GLU A 175 -11.46 -1.73 3.67
CA GLU A 175 -10.52 -0.82 3.01
C GLU A 175 -11.14 -0.15 1.77
N SER A 176 -12.13 -0.81 1.17
CA SER A 176 -12.59 -0.43 -0.15
C SER A 176 -14.09 -0.15 -0.20
N GLN A 177 -14.91 -1.15 0.10
CA GLN A 177 -16.35 -1.03 -0.10
C GLN A 177 -16.97 0.00 0.84
N LEU A 178 -16.56 0.06 2.11
CA LEU A 178 -17.10 1.02 3.06
C LEU A 178 -16.72 2.47 2.71
N PRO A 179 -15.43 2.82 2.48
CA PRO A 179 -15.08 4.17 2.06
C PRO A 179 -15.81 4.61 0.80
N GLU A 180 -15.83 3.81 -0.25
CA GLU A 180 -16.46 4.19 -1.51
C GLU A 180 -17.97 4.39 -1.40
N ARG A 181 -18.63 3.54 -0.60
CA ARG A 181 -20.08 3.57 -0.43
C ARG A 181 -20.55 4.73 0.44
N PHE A 182 -19.80 5.07 1.48
CA PHE A 182 -20.24 6.00 2.52
C PHE A 182 -19.45 7.30 2.56
N ILE A 183 -18.53 7.57 1.62
CA ILE A 183 -17.70 8.80 1.65
C ILE A 183 -18.52 10.09 1.77
N THR A 184 -19.72 10.13 1.20
CA THR A 184 -20.62 11.30 1.24
C THR A 184 -21.38 11.44 2.56
N THR A 185 -21.22 10.52 3.51
CA THR A 185 -21.72 10.65 4.88
C THR A 185 -20.61 11.02 5.86
N TYR A 186 -19.35 10.89 5.46
CA TYR A 186 -18.18 11.12 6.32
C TYR A 186 -17.81 12.60 6.40
N ASN A 187 -17.29 13.00 7.57
CA ASN A 187 -16.72 14.33 7.77
C ASN A 187 -15.18 14.24 7.79
N LEU A 188 -14.58 14.57 6.65
CA LEU A 188 -13.14 14.47 6.43
C LEU A 188 -12.34 15.69 6.93
N ALA A 189 -12.99 16.61 7.66
CA ALA A 189 -12.29 17.72 8.32
C ALA A 189 -11.29 17.17 9.35
N SER A 190 -10.06 17.66 9.25
CA SER A 190 -8.89 17.18 9.98
C SER A 190 -8.18 18.34 10.68
N GLU A 191 -7.31 18.03 11.63
CA GLU A 191 -6.53 19.02 12.37
C GLU A 191 -5.30 19.47 11.55
N PRO A 192 -4.84 20.72 11.71
CA PRO A 192 -3.63 21.19 11.04
C PRO A 192 -2.39 20.35 11.38
N ALA A 193 -1.50 20.22 10.40
CA ALA A 193 -0.23 19.51 10.52
C ALA A 193 0.65 20.08 11.66
N LYS A 194 1.29 19.19 12.42
CA LYS A 194 2.19 19.55 13.53
C LYS A 194 3.55 18.88 13.36
N TYR A 195 4.60 19.53 13.86
CA TYR A 195 5.92 18.91 13.90
C TYR A 195 5.92 17.72 14.87
N ILE A 196 6.44 16.58 14.43
CA ILE A 196 6.49 15.35 15.22
C ILE A 196 7.91 15.13 15.72
N LYS A 197 8.12 15.28 17.03
CA LYS A 197 9.43 15.08 17.66
C LYS A 197 9.93 13.64 17.58
N ASN A 198 9.02 12.66 17.68
CA ASN A 198 9.35 11.24 17.56
C ASN A 198 8.40 10.55 16.56
N PRO A 199 8.74 10.55 15.26
CA PRO A 199 7.93 9.90 14.22
C PRO A 199 7.72 8.40 14.46
N LEU A 200 8.72 7.72 15.02
CA LEU A 200 8.63 6.29 15.33
C LEU A 200 7.56 6.02 16.40
N ASP A 201 7.56 6.78 17.50
CA ASP A 201 6.51 6.64 18.52
C ASP A 201 5.11 6.98 17.98
N ALA A 202 5.01 7.96 17.07
CA ALA A 202 3.74 8.33 16.45
C ALA A 202 3.16 7.18 15.61
N ILE A 203 3.96 6.52 14.77
CA ILE A 203 3.47 5.39 13.96
C ILE A 203 3.13 4.17 14.82
N TRP A 204 3.93 3.87 15.86
CA TRP A 204 3.61 2.79 16.80
C TRP A 204 2.31 3.06 17.58
N THR A 205 2.02 4.32 17.92
CA THR A 205 0.75 4.70 18.55
C THR A 205 -0.44 4.42 17.63
N VAL A 206 -0.31 4.77 16.35
CA VAL A 206 -1.36 4.50 15.34
C VAL A 206 -1.56 3.00 15.14
N LEU A 207 -0.50 2.21 15.10
CA LEU A 207 -0.58 0.75 14.99
C LEU A 207 -1.27 0.13 16.21
N GLY A 208 -0.96 0.60 17.42
CA GLY A 208 -1.65 0.18 18.64
C GLY A 208 -3.14 0.47 18.60
N GLN A 209 -3.54 1.63 18.08
CA GLN A 209 -4.95 1.97 17.86
C GLN A 209 -5.60 1.07 16.81
N SER A 210 -4.97 0.87 15.65
CA SER A 210 -5.44 -0.04 14.59
C SER A 210 -5.68 -1.44 15.13
N TYR A 211 -4.69 -2.00 15.84
CA TYR A 211 -4.79 -3.31 16.45
C TYR A 211 -5.93 -3.38 17.48
N GLY A 212 -6.12 -2.33 18.28
CA GLY A 212 -7.22 -2.21 19.23
C GLY A 212 -8.62 -2.23 18.58
N PHE A 213 -8.75 -1.89 17.30
CA PHE A 213 -10.01 -1.97 16.56
C PHE A 213 -10.33 -3.37 15.99
N LEU A 214 -9.41 -4.34 16.08
CA LEU A 214 -9.60 -5.69 15.51
C LEU A 214 -10.80 -6.42 16.12
N GLY A 215 -10.97 -6.36 17.45
CA GLY A 215 -12.10 -7.01 18.12
C GLY A 215 -13.44 -6.54 17.57
N GLU A 216 -13.65 -5.21 17.53
CA GLU A 216 -14.86 -4.61 16.94
C GLU A 216 -15.00 -4.93 15.44
N THR A 217 -13.89 -4.98 14.69
CA THR A 217 -13.90 -5.34 13.26
C THR A 217 -14.46 -6.74 13.04
N PHE A 218 -13.95 -7.75 13.75
CA PHE A 218 -14.40 -9.14 13.59
C PHE A 218 -15.75 -9.41 14.27
N ASP A 219 -15.96 -8.92 15.49
CA ASP A 219 -17.16 -9.22 16.28
C ASP A 219 -18.43 -8.63 15.66
N ARG A 220 -18.36 -7.43 15.10
CA ARG A 220 -19.50 -6.78 14.44
C ARG A 220 -19.89 -7.52 13.17
N ALA A 221 -18.91 -7.94 12.37
CA ALA A 221 -19.16 -8.77 11.20
C ALA A 221 -19.81 -10.10 11.60
N LEU A 222 -19.23 -10.82 12.57
CA LEU A 222 -19.75 -12.10 13.04
C LEU A 222 -21.20 -11.98 13.55
N LYS A 223 -21.54 -10.90 14.26
CA LYS A 223 -22.90 -10.64 14.73
C LYS A 223 -23.90 -10.49 13.57
N ILE A 224 -23.52 -9.78 12.51
CA ILE A 224 -24.36 -9.61 11.32
C ILE A 224 -24.51 -10.95 10.59
N GLU A 225 -23.41 -11.69 10.43
CA GLU A 225 -23.43 -12.99 9.76
C GLU A 225 -24.39 -13.98 10.44
N LYS A 226 -24.46 -13.98 11.77
CA LYS A 226 -25.39 -14.84 12.53
C LYS A 226 -26.87 -14.52 12.29
N THR A 227 -27.20 -13.32 11.83
CA THR A 227 -28.59 -12.86 11.62
C THR A 227 -28.97 -12.73 10.15
N MET A 228 -27.98 -12.52 9.27
CA MET A 228 -28.19 -12.35 7.84
C MET A 228 -28.09 -13.68 7.10
N LYS A 229 -29.15 -14.00 6.32
CA LYS A 229 -29.20 -15.20 5.49
C LYS A 229 -28.00 -15.27 4.52
N PRO A 230 -27.41 -16.45 4.28
CA PRO A 230 -26.26 -16.58 3.39
C PRO A 230 -26.48 -16.02 1.98
N GLU A 231 -27.68 -16.17 1.41
CA GLU A 231 -28.01 -15.65 0.07
C GLU A 231 -27.98 -14.12 -0.02
N VAL A 232 -28.19 -13.43 1.11
CA VAL A 232 -28.16 -11.95 1.18
C VAL A 232 -26.77 -11.46 1.55
N ARG A 233 -25.97 -12.26 2.25
CA ARG A 233 -24.67 -11.87 2.80
C ARG A 233 -23.62 -11.58 1.73
N TYR A 234 -23.65 -12.34 0.64
CA TYR A 234 -22.64 -12.25 -0.40
C TYR A 234 -23.23 -11.95 -1.77
N THR A 235 -22.41 -11.31 -2.59
CA THR A 235 -22.64 -11.20 -4.03
C THR A 235 -21.37 -11.65 -4.77
N PHE A 236 -21.50 -11.91 -6.06
CA PHE A 236 -20.38 -12.29 -6.91
C PHE A 236 -20.04 -11.14 -7.84
N SER A 237 -18.75 -10.85 -7.95
CA SER A 237 -18.22 -9.91 -8.94
C SER A 237 -17.37 -10.68 -9.95
N HIS A 238 -17.52 -10.37 -11.23
CA HIS A 238 -16.70 -10.94 -12.29
C HIS A 238 -15.78 -9.85 -12.85
N ARG A 239 -14.47 -10.00 -12.67
CA ARG A 239 -13.45 -9.12 -13.26
C ARG A 239 -12.27 -9.92 -13.75
N TYR A 240 -11.72 -9.53 -14.91
CA TYR A 240 -10.54 -10.15 -15.52
C TYR A 240 -10.64 -11.68 -15.64
N GLY A 241 -11.84 -12.19 -15.96
CA GLY A 241 -12.08 -13.63 -16.06
C GLY A 241 -12.11 -14.36 -14.71
N LYS A 242 -11.98 -13.67 -13.57
CA LYS A 242 -12.11 -14.24 -12.23
C LYS A 242 -13.44 -13.82 -11.60
N THR A 243 -14.19 -14.82 -11.14
CA THR A 243 -15.36 -14.59 -10.27
C THR A 243 -14.90 -14.66 -8.82
N SER A 244 -15.10 -13.58 -8.08
CA SER A 244 -14.85 -13.53 -6.64
C SER A 244 -16.15 -13.28 -5.87
N ARG A 245 -16.28 -13.96 -4.74
CA ARG A 245 -17.31 -13.67 -3.74
C ARG A 245 -16.88 -12.42 -2.96
N ARG A 246 -17.81 -11.48 -2.75
CA ARG A 246 -17.63 -10.32 -1.88
C ARG A 246 -18.84 -10.14 -0.98
N PHE A 247 -18.70 -9.40 0.12
CA PHE A 247 -19.85 -8.99 0.93
C PHE A 247 -20.82 -8.16 0.09
N SER A 248 -22.11 -8.37 0.30
CA SER A 248 -23.15 -7.63 -0.40
C SER A 248 -23.23 -6.19 0.10
N ASP A 249 -23.93 -5.36 -0.65
CA ASP A 249 -24.22 -3.98 -0.25
C ASP A 249 -25.09 -3.93 1.01
N ALA A 250 -26.04 -4.85 1.16
CA ALA A 250 -26.86 -4.97 2.36
C ALA A 250 -26.04 -5.36 3.60
N PHE A 251 -25.03 -6.21 3.44
CA PHE A 251 -24.08 -6.51 4.52
C PHE A 251 -23.26 -5.28 4.89
N ALA A 252 -22.72 -4.57 3.89
CA ALA A 252 -21.95 -3.34 4.12
C ALA A 252 -22.76 -2.26 4.84
N ASP A 253 -24.04 -2.07 4.50
CA ASP A 253 -24.94 -1.13 5.20
C ASP A 253 -25.11 -1.47 6.68
N GLN A 254 -25.31 -2.75 7.00
CA GLN A 254 -25.42 -3.18 8.40
C GLN A 254 -24.10 -3.09 9.13
N TYR A 255 -23.00 -3.41 8.44
CA TYR A 255 -21.66 -3.41 9.01
C TYR A 255 -21.19 -2.00 9.33
N ASP A 256 -21.33 -1.05 8.42
CA ASP A 256 -21.00 0.37 8.66
C ASP A 256 -21.72 0.92 9.89
N LYS A 257 -23.03 0.66 9.97
CA LYS A 257 -23.85 1.02 11.13
C LYS A 257 -23.36 0.35 12.42
N ALA A 258 -22.87 -0.88 12.35
CA ALA A 258 -22.45 -1.67 13.51
C ALA A 258 -21.05 -1.27 14.02
N VAL A 259 -20.11 -0.94 13.13
CA VAL A 259 -18.77 -0.46 13.50
C VAL A 259 -18.73 1.02 13.88
N GLY A 260 -19.83 1.75 13.68
CA GLY A 260 -20.11 3.00 14.40
C GLY A 260 -19.11 4.12 14.11
N GLY A 261 -18.87 4.43 12.84
CA GLY A 261 -17.99 5.53 12.43
C GLY A 261 -16.49 5.21 12.54
N MET A 262 -16.10 3.97 12.81
CA MET A 262 -14.69 3.55 12.83
C MET A 262 -13.96 3.91 11.54
N VAL A 263 -14.53 3.58 10.38
CA VAL A 263 -13.91 3.83 9.07
C VAL A 263 -13.75 5.32 8.83
N ASP A 264 -14.79 6.13 9.07
CA ASP A 264 -14.74 7.60 9.03
C ASP A 264 -13.64 8.14 9.95
N TYR A 265 -13.61 7.67 11.21
CA TYR A 265 -12.60 8.07 12.17
C TYR A 265 -11.18 7.78 11.69
N ARG A 266 -10.90 6.61 11.10
CA ARG A 266 -9.57 6.31 10.57
C ARG A 266 -9.26 7.17 9.33
N LEU A 267 -10.21 7.30 8.41
CA LEU A 267 -10.04 8.03 7.15
C LEU A 267 -9.85 9.54 7.36
N ARG A 268 -10.46 10.14 8.39
CA ARG A 268 -10.20 11.54 8.77
C ARG A 268 -8.92 11.74 9.59
N SER A 269 -8.43 10.69 10.28
CA SER A 269 -7.26 10.81 11.17
C SER A 269 -5.93 10.57 10.45
N ALA A 270 -5.91 9.70 9.44
CA ALA A 270 -4.71 9.42 8.65
C ALA A 270 -4.10 10.68 7.98
N PRO A 271 -4.88 11.58 7.36
CA PRO A 271 -4.38 12.80 6.74
C PRO A 271 -3.55 13.68 7.68
N ASN A 272 -3.94 13.77 8.95
CA ASN A 272 -3.21 14.54 9.95
C ASN A 272 -1.81 13.99 10.19
N LEU A 273 -1.64 12.67 10.31
CA LEU A 273 -0.32 12.07 10.48
C LEU A 273 0.52 12.22 9.20
N VAL A 274 -0.07 12.00 8.02
CA VAL A 274 0.60 12.18 6.73
C VAL A 274 1.14 13.61 6.59
N SER A 275 0.28 14.62 6.77
CA SER A 275 0.65 16.02 6.65
C SER A 275 1.67 16.46 7.70
N SER A 276 1.56 15.93 8.91
CA SER A 276 2.52 16.16 10.00
C SER A 276 3.89 15.54 9.71
N LEU A 277 3.96 14.36 9.08
CA LEU A 277 5.22 13.74 8.66
C LEU A 277 5.85 14.48 7.47
N TRP A 278 5.06 14.94 6.50
CA TRP A 278 5.54 15.83 5.42
C TRP A 278 6.13 17.12 5.99
N LEU A 279 5.40 17.76 6.92
CA LEU A 279 5.87 18.96 7.61
C LEU A 279 7.17 18.68 8.39
N THR A 280 7.24 17.55 9.10
CA THR A 280 8.41 17.15 9.87
C THR A 280 9.63 16.95 8.97
N ALA A 281 9.48 16.21 7.86
CA ALA A 281 10.54 16.03 6.88
C ALA A 281 11.04 17.36 6.29
N TRP A 282 10.13 18.28 5.96
CA TRP A 282 10.51 19.61 5.46
C TRP A 282 11.23 20.46 6.50
N GLN A 283 10.81 20.41 7.77
CA GLN A 283 11.48 21.14 8.85
C GLN A 283 12.87 20.57 9.15
N ASP A 284 13.00 19.25 9.20
CA ASP A 284 14.28 18.54 9.41
C ASP A 284 15.27 18.78 8.26
N ALA A 285 14.75 19.08 7.06
CA ALA A 285 15.55 19.45 5.89
C ALA A 285 16.02 20.92 5.90
N GLY A 286 15.70 21.69 6.94
CA GLY A 286 16.08 23.11 7.04
C GLY A 286 15.10 24.07 6.36
N LYS A 287 13.85 23.65 6.13
CA LYS A 287 12.76 24.51 5.62
C LYS A 287 13.06 25.15 4.25
N PRO A 288 13.45 24.39 3.21
CA PRO A 288 13.70 24.94 1.88
C PRO A 288 12.48 25.68 1.33
N ASP A 289 12.71 26.78 0.59
CA ASP A 289 11.63 27.56 -0.03
C ASP A 289 11.02 26.79 -1.21
N LEU A 290 9.82 26.24 -1.00
CA LEU A 290 9.11 25.45 -2.02
C LEU A 290 8.53 26.32 -3.14
N ASN A 291 8.36 27.63 -2.94
CA ASN A 291 7.92 28.51 -4.02
C ASN A 291 8.98 28.62 -5.12
N ALA A 292 10.26 28.57 -4.75
CA ALA A 292 11.37 28.53 -5.69
C ALA A 292 11.42 27.24 -6.52
N LEU A 293 10.73 26.17 -6.07
CA LEU A 293 10.65 24.87 -6.76
C LEU A 293 9.45 24.76 -7.70
N MET A 294 8.65 25.82 -7.80
CA MET A 294 7.45 25.88 -8.61
C MET A 294 7.64 26.75 -9.86
N HIS A 295 7.01 26.37 -10.96
CA HIS A 295 6.88 27.21 -12.15
C HIS A 295 5.40 27.34 -12.56
N PRO A 296 4.81 28.56 -12.55
CA PRO A 296 5.37 29.82 -12.03
C PRO A 296 5.64 29.78 -10.51
N ASN A 297 6.57 30.56 -9.96
CA ASN A 297 6.95 30.48 -8.54
C ASN A 297 5.87 30.93 -7.53
N LYS A 298 4.67 31.27 -8.01
CA LYS A 298 3.51 31.62 -7.19
C LYS A 298 2.29 30.87 -7.71
N PRO A 299 1.32 30.55 -6.85
CA PRO A 299 0.00 30.10 -7.28
C PRO A 299 -0.63 31.10 -8.25
N THR A 300 -1.22 30.60 -9.32
CA THR A 300 -2.07 31.36 -10.25
C THR A 300 -3.36 31.80 -9.54
N LYS A 301 -4.12 32.69 -10.18
CA LYS A 301 -5.44 33.10 -9.64
C LYS A 301 -6.39 31.92 -9.53
N ASP A 302 -6.46 31.09 -10.58
CA ASP A 302 -7.30 29.90 -10.65
C ASP A 302 -6.96 28.88 -9.54
N GLU A 303 -5.67 28.60 -9.31
CA GLU A 303 -5.25 27.69 -8.23
C GLU A 303 -5.68 28.19 -6.85
N ARG A 304 -5.58 29.50 -6.59
CA ARG A 304 -6.01 30.07 -5.31
C ARG A 304 -7.51 29.99 -5.12
N GLU A 305 -8.28 30.26 -6.16
CA GLU A 305 -9.76 30.22 -6.12
C GLU A 305 -10.27 28.79 -5.92
N LYS A 306 -9.67 27.80 -6.61
CA LYS A 306 -9.99 26.39 -6.43
C LYS A 306 -9.61 25.89 -5.05
N LEU A 307 -8.38 26.14 -4.59
CA LEU A 307 -7.95 25.78 -3.24
C LEU A 307 -8.85 26.41 -2.16
N ALA A 308 -9.22 27.69 -2.31
CA ALA A 308 -10.12 28.34 -1.36
C ALA A 308 -11.51 27.69 -1.32
N THR A 309 -12.04 27.29 -2.48
CA THR A 309 -13.32 26.58 -2.59
C THR A 309 -13.26 25.21 -1.91
N GLU A 310 -12.22 24.44 -2.20
CA GLU A 310 -11.99 23.11 -1.62
C GLU A 310 -11.76 23.19 -0.10
N LEU A 311 -10.95 24.14 0.38
CA LEU A 311 -10.74 24.36 1.81
C LEU A 311 -12.04 24.77 2.53
N ALA A 312 -12.91 25.55 1.89
CA ALA A 312 -14.19 25.93 2.47
C ALA A 312 -15.13 24.72 2.59
N ALA A 313 -15.20 23.86 1.57
CA ALA A 313 -15.97 22.63 1.60
C ALA A 313 -15.40 21.64 2.64
N TRP A 314 -14.08 21.46 2.65
CA TRP A 314 -13.38 20.62 3.62
C TRP A 314 -13.64 21.05 5.06
N LYS A 315 -13.50 22.35 5.39
CA LYS A 315 -13.79 22.87 6.75
C LYS A 315 -15.25 22.72 7.16
N LYS A 316 -16.18 22.74 6.21
CA LYS A 316 -17.61 22.50 6.46
C LYS A 316 -17.95 21.01 6.57
N GLY A 317 -17.02 20.12 6.24
CA GLY A 317 -17.26 18.68 6.15
C GLY A 317 -18.09 18.28 4.94
N THR A 318 -18.13 19.10 3.88
CA THR A 318 -18.96 18.87 2.67
C THR A 318 -18.16 18.47 1.43
N ILE A 319 -16.83 18.32 1.52
CA ILE A 319 -15.96 18.10 0.35
C ILE A 319 -16.37 16.89 -0.52
N ALA A 320 -16.80 15.79 0.10
CA ALA A 320 -17.24 14.59 -0.61
C ALA A 320 -18.64 14.75 -1.22
N GLN A 321 -19.53 15.46 -0.53
CA GLN A 321 -20.89 15.77 -0.96
C GLN A 321 -20.87 16.72 -2.16
N ASP A 322 -19.94 17.68 -2.13
CA ASP A 322 -19.69 18.66 -3.17
C ASP A 322 -18.91 18.07 -4.37
N GLN A 323 -18.59 16.77 -4.35
CA GLN A 323 -17.85 16.03 -5.40
C GLN A 323 -16.46 16.62 -5.71
N LEU A 324 -15.81 17.17 -4.69
CA LEU A 324 -14.50 17.81 -4.81
C LEU A 324 -13.33 16.86 -4.53
N LEU A 325 -13.59 15.59 -4.17
CA LEU A 325 -12.53 14.59 -4.07
C LEU A 325 -12.10 14.11 -5.46
N LEU A 326 -10.80 14.15 -5.74
CA LEU A 326 -10.18 13.56 -6.92
C LEU A 326 -10.45 12.05 -7.02
N ALA A 327 -10.58 11.37 -5.88
CA ALA A 327 -10.95 9.96 -5.81
C ALA A 327 -12.35 9.67 -6.40
N GLN A 328 -13.30 10.61 -6.30
CA GLN A 328 -14.64 10.50 -6.88
C GLN A 328 -14.68 10.82 -8.39
N GLN A 329 -13.64 11.47 -8.91
CA GLN A 329 -13.55 11.84 -10.32
C GLN A 329 -12.98 10.68 -11.15
N LYS A 330 -13.53 10.47 -12.36
CA LYS A 330 -12.93 9.56 -13.34
C LYS A 330 -11.54 10.08 -13.71
N MET A 331 -10.49 9.30 -13.44
CA MET A 331 -9.13 9.68 -13.80
C MET A 331 -9.04 9.91 -15.32
N LYS A 332 -8.69 11.12 -15.75
CA LYS A 332 -8.30 11.36 -17.13
C LYS A 332 -6.97 10.65 -17.35
N LYS A 333 -6.90 9.78 -18.36
CA LYS A 333 -5.66 9.15 -18.79
C LYS A 333 -4.70 10.28 -19.17
N VAL A 334 -3.54 10.36 -18.51
CA VAL A 334 -2.47 11.24 -18.96
C VAL A 334 -2.02 10.70 -20.30
N GLU A 335 -2.34 11.41 -21.39
CA GLU A 335 -1.76 11.12 -22.70
C GLU A 335 -0.27 11.44 -22.60
N THR A 336 0.55 10.42 -22.35
CA THR A 336 1.96 10.50 -22.69
C THR A 336 2.02 10.66 -24.20
N VAL A 337 2.32 11.89 -24.66
CA VAL A 337 2.64 12.13 -26.06
C VAL A 337 3.96 11.41 -26.32
N GLU A 338 3.88 10.14 -26.73
CA GLU A 338 4.98 9.46 -27.37
C GLU A 338 5.27 10.22 -28.66
N THR A 339 6.26 11.11 -28.61
CA THR A 339 6.81 11.73 -29.81
C THR A 339 7.63 10.65 -30.50
N ILE A 340 6.97 9.84 -31.32
CA ILE A 340 7.62 8.97 -32.30
C ILE A 340 8.36 9.90 -33.26
N LYS A 341 9.67 10.02 -33.10
CA LYS A 341 10.53 10.65 -34.11
C LYS A 341 10.43 9.81 -35.40
N SER A 342 10.32 10.50 -36.54
CA SER A 342 10.23 9.82 -37.83
C SER A 342 11.49 9.01 -38.11
N ALA A 343 11.35 7.87 -38.79
CA ALA A 343 12.42 6.91 -39.09
C ALA A 343 13.63 7.46 -39.90
N ARG A 344 13.66 8.76 -40.23
CA ARG A 344 14.82 9.44 -40.82
C ARG A 344 15.88 9.88 -39.79
N ASP A 345 15.53 9.91 -38.51
CA ASP A 345 16.43 10.43 -37.45
C ASP A 345 17.12 9.33 -36.62
N MET A 346 16.97 8.06 -36.99
CA MET A 346 17.66 6.94 -36.35
C MET A 346 18.95 6.65 -37.11
N GLY A 347 20.07 7.23 -36.63
CA GLY A 347 21.41 6.93 -37.12
C GLY A 347 21.77 5.45 -36.94
N ASP A 348 22.55 4.95 -37.89
CA ASP A 348 22.94 3.56 -38.09
C ASP A 348 23.54 2.92 -36.83
N ASN A 349 22.86 1.90 -36.28
CA ASN A 349 23.40 1.01 -35.26
C ASN A 349 23.34 -0.41 -35.81
N SER A 350 24.48 -0.86 -36.32
CA SER A 350 24.71 -2.25 -36.70
C SER A 350 24.61 -3.16 -35.47
N ALA A 351 23.71 -4.15 -35.55
CA ALA A 351 23.54 -5.18 -34.53
C ALA A 351 24.58 -6.31 -34.70
N PRO A 352 25.13 -6.90 -33.62
CA PRO A 352 25.79 -8.19 -33.70
C PRO A 352 24.76 -9.34 -33.65
N ALA A 353 25.11 -10.41 -34.37
CA ALA A 353 24.26 -11.54 -34.75
C ALA A 353 23.82 -12.47 -33.60
N ASP A 354 22.63 -13.05 -33.81
CA ASP A 354 22.02 -14.16 -33.09
C ASP A 354 22.91 -15.42 -33.09
N ASN A 355 22.94 -16.12 -31.95
CA ASN A 355 23.06 -17.57 -31.93
C ASN A 355 21.98 -18.14 -31.01
N ALA A 356 20.98 -18.74 -31.64
CA ALA A 356 19.95 -19.55 -31.02
C ALA A 356 20.45 -20.99 -30.89
N ASP A 357 20.14 -21.64 -29.78
CA ASP A 357 20.08 -23.11 -29.76
C ASP A 357 18.83 -23.61 -29.04
N LYS A 358 18.22 -24.64 -29.65
CA LYS A 358 16.88 -25.17 -29.35
C LYS A 358 16.91 -26.24 -28.24
N PRO A 359 15.76 -26.52 -27.59
CA PRO A 359 15.61 -27.52 -26.53
C PRO A 359 14.95 -28.83 -27.00
N THR A 360 15.22 -29.97 -26.32
CA THR A 360 14.29 -31.08 -25.97
C THR A 360 15.05 -32.29 -25.36
N PRO A 361 14.40 -33.31 -24.75
CA PRO A 361 13.20 -33.35 -23.89
C PRO A 361 13.40 -34.17 -22.59
N ALA A 362 12.35 -34.22 -21.76
CA ALA A 362 12.23 -34.90 -20.47
C ALA A 362 12.03 -36.43 -20.55
N ALA A 363 12.35 -37.13 -19.45
CA ALA A 363 11.63 -38.32 -18.97
C ALA A 363 11.79 -38.49 -17.44
N ALA A 364 10.70 -38.93 -16.81
CA ALA A 364 10.44 -39.24 -15.40
C ALA A 364 11.23 -40.49 -14.92
N ASP A 365 11.20 -41.01 -13.68
CA ASP A 365 10.41 -40.81 -12.46
C ASP A 365 11.15 -41.56 -11.31
N GLU A 366 10.66 -41.40 -10.08
CA GLU A 366 10.82 -42.26 -8.89
C GLU A 366 11.98 -42.08 -7.86
N ASP A 367 11.50 -41.98 -6.62
CA ASP A 367 11.98 -42.49 -5.33
C ASP A 367 12.95 -41.69 -4.43
N ALA A 368 12.42 -41.41 -3.23
CA ALA A 368 13.07 -40.84 -2.05
C ALA A 368 14.08 -41.82 -1.41
N PRO A 369 15.14 -41.29 -0.79
CA PRO A 369 15.48 -41.68 0.58
C PRO A 369 15.96 -40.46 1.41
N GLY A 370 15.89 -40.40 2.74
CA GLY A 370 16.17 -41.42 3.73
C GLY A 370 17.46 -41.03 4.48
N PHE A 371 17.31 -40.62 5.74
CA PHE A 371 18.30 -40.16 6.74
C PHE A 371 19.79 -40.52 6.52
N ASP A 372 20.65 -39.50 6.56
CA ASP A 372 22.10 -39.59 6.40
C ASP A 372 22.81 -40.23 7.60
N LYS A 373 23.65 -41.24 7.32
CA LYS A 373 24.62 -41.84 8.26
C LYS A 373 26.02 -41.29 7.99
N VAL A 374 26.60 -40.61 8.98
CA VAL A 374 27.97 -40.10 8.92
C VAL A 374 28.99 -41.24 9.03
N LYS A 375 30.02 -41.26 8.15
CA LYS A 375 31.17 -42.18 8.23
C LYS A 375 32.43 -41.40 8.57
N VAL A 376 33.02 -41.66 9.74
CA VAL A 376 34.35 -41.14 10.11
C VAL A 376 35.43 -42.12 9.65
N LYS A 377 36.48 -41.61 9.00
CA LYS A 377 37.69 -42.36 8.63
C LYS A 377 38.87 -41.84 9.47
N THR A 378 39.46 -42.71 10.28
CA THR A 378 40.72 -42.40 10.98
C THR A 378 41.85 -43.22 10.36
N LYS A 379 42.98 -42.56 10.04
CA LYS A 379 44.12 -43.17 9.34
C LYS A 379 45.24 -43.44 10.35
N SER A 380 45.61 -44.70 10.52
CA SER A 380 46.78 -45.13 11.32
C SER A 380 47.83 -45.80 10.44
N ARG A 381 49.08 -45.78 10.89
CA ARG A 381 50.32 -46.02 10.13
C ARG A 381 50.52 -47.47 9.64
N THR A 382 49.56 -48.37 9.82
CA THR A 382 49.65 -49.79 9.41
C THR A 382 48.41 -50.38 8.72
N GLY A 383 47.41 -49.59 8.33
CA GLY A 383 46.29 -50.07 7.48
C GLY A 383 44.91 -49.50 7.85
N THR A 384 43.95 -49.60 6.93
CA THR A 384 42.59 -49.00 7.08
C THR A 384 41.62 -50.02 7.68
N GLN A 385 41.09 -49.77 8.89
CA GLN A 385 39.95 -50.49 9.44
C GLN A 385 38.70 -49.59 9.39
N LYS A 386 37.55 -50.15 9.01
CA LYS A 386 36.24 -49.47 8.97
C LYS A 386 35.38 -49.98 10.12
N THR A 387 34.97 -49.11 11.03
CA THR A 387 33.98 -49.44 12.07
C THR A 387 32.73 -48.59 11.84
N LYS A 388 31.54 -49.19 11.97
CA LYS A 388 30.24 -48.50 11.90
C LYS A 388 29.73 -48.32 13.33
N GLU A 389 29.53 -47.08 13.76
CA GLU A 389 28.71 -46.76 14.94
C GLU A 389 27.37 -46.17 14.49
N LYS A 390 26.30 -46.54 15.20
CA LYS A 390 24.98 -45.90 15.14
C LYS A 390 24.94 -44.88 16.28
N THR A 391 24.65 -43.63 15.96
CA THR A 391 24.15 -42.65 16.94
C THR A 391 22.64 -42.63 16.83
N ASP A 392 21.96 -42.94 17.93
CA ASP A 392 20.52 -42.77 18.08
C ASP A 392 20.25 -41.33 18.51
N GLU A 393 19.52 -40.59 17.66
CA GLU A 393 18.45 -39.65 18.04
C GLU A 393 17.56 -39.38 16.82
#